data_AF-A0AAX0BJ65-F1
#
_entry.id   AF-A0AAX0BJ65-F1
#
_cell.length_a   1.000
_cell.length_b   1.000
_cell.length_c   1.000
_cell.angle_alpha   90.00
_cell.angle_beta   90.00
_cell.angle_gamma   90.00
#
_symmetry.space_group_name_H-M   'P 1'
#
loop_
_entity.id
_entity.type
_entity.pdbx_description
1 polymer ?
#
loop_
_entity_poly.entity_id
_entity_poly.type
_entity_poly.pdbx_seq_one_letter_code
_entity_poly.pdbx_strand_id
1 'polypeptide(L)'
;MAKEYFADNARFADLCNNILYGGREVILPENLKERDTTEVLTALGLDKKTIAVQKLRDIFKNASIKYTGKSYVVLIGVENQSDIHYSIPVKNMFYDVMAYGNQVKETA
;
A
#
# COMPACT_ATOMS: atom_id res chain seq x y z
N MET A 1 13.52 2.73 -7.66
CA MET A 1 13.23 2.22 -9.02
C MET A 1 11.76 2.44 -9.41
N ALA A 2 10.79 1.54 -9.15
CA ALA A 2 9.40 1.74 -9.60
C ALA A 2 8.67 2.89 -8.87
N LYS A 3 8.85 2.99 -7.54
CA LYS A 3 8.23 4.05 -6.74
C LYS A 3 8.70 5.46 -7.13
N GLU A 4 9.99 5.63 -7.42
CA GLU A 4 10.56 6.90 -7.90
C GLU A 4 10.09 7.23 -9.32
N TYR A 5 9.97 6.22 -10.20
CA TYR A 5 9.49 6.43 -11.56
C TYR A 5 8.04 6.94 -11.58
N PHE A 6 7.20 6.44 -10.68
CA PHE A 6 5.80 6.87 -10.51
C PHE A 6 5.59 7.98 -9.46
N ALA A 7 6.67 8.53 -8.91
CA ALA A 7 6.59 9.77 -8.13
C ALA A 7 6.10 10.91 -9.02
N ASP A 8 6.52 10.94 -10.28
CA ASP A 8 5.99 11.84 -11.30
C ASP A 8 4.48 11.62 -11.50
N ASN A 9 3.69 12.67 -11.27
CA ASN A 9 2.25 12.67 -11.44
C ASN A 9 1.83 12.40 -12.89
N ALA A 10 2.58 12.88 -13.88
CA ALA A 10 2.26 12.67 -15.30
C ALA A 10 2.35 11.19 -15.66
N ARG A 11 3.44 10.53 -15.25
CA ARG A 11 3.66 9.09 -15.49
C ARG A 11 2.67 8.22 -14.75
N PHE A 12 2.33 8.58 -13.51
CA PHE A 12 1.31 7.87 -12.74
C PHE A 12 -0.08 8.01 -13.38
N ALA A 13 -0.46 9.23 -13.79
CA ALA A 13 -1.74 9.50 -14.43
C ALA A 13 -1.86 8.74 -15.75
N ASP A 14 -0.84 8.78 -16.60
CA ASP A 14 -0.82 8.09 -17.89
C ASP A 14 -0.97 6.57 -17.74
N LEU A 15 -0.25 5.97 -16.78
CA LEU A 15 -0.39 4.54 -16.48
C LEU A 15 -1.82 4.20 -16.03
N CYS A 16 -2.37 4.98 -15.10
CA CYS A 16 -3.71 4.72 -14.57
C CYS A 16 -4.79 4.96 -15.64
N ASN A 17 -4.64 5.98 -16.48
CA ASN A 17 -5.53 6.28 -17.60
C ASN A 17 -5.52 5.15 -18.63
N ASN A 18 -4.35 4.62 -18.96
CA ASN A 18 -4.23 3.47 -19.84
C ASN A 18 -4.89 2.21 -19.26
N ILE A 19 -4.59 1.86 -18.00
CA ILE A 19 -5.06 0.61 -17.39
C ILE A 19 -6.54 0.67 -16.99
N LEU A 20 -6.97 1.74 -16.31
CA LEU A 20 -8.30 1.82 -15.70
C LEU A 20 -9.34 2.42 -16.64
N TYR A 21 -8.92 3.27 -17.58
CA TYR A 21 -9.84 4.04 -18.43
C TYR A 21 -9.63 3.80 -19.94
N GLY A 22 -8.80 2.82 -20.30
CA GLY A 22 -8.55 2.42 -21.68
C GLY A 22 -7.90 3.53 -22.50
N GLY A 23 -7.00 4.31 -21.89
CA GLY A 23 -6.26 5.40 -22.54
C GLY A 23 -6.97 6.75 -22.53
N ARG A 24 -8.16 6.86 -21.93
CA ARG A 24 -8.83 8.15 -21.75
C ARG A 24 -8.22 8.93 -20.59
N GLU A 25 -7.91 10.19 -20.82
CA GLU A 25 -7.37 11.11 -19.81
C GLU A 25 -8.44 11.53 -18.79
N VAL A 26 -8.70 10.66 -17.82
CA VAL A 26 -9.68 10.90 -16.74
C VAL A 26 -8.97 11.40 -15.48
N ILE A 27 -7.81 10.83 -15.16
CA ILE A 27 -6.95 11.27 -14.07
C ILE A 27 -6.00 12.32 -14.62
N LEU A 28 -6.12 13.56 -14.13
CA LEU A 28 -5.22 14.65 -14.48
C LEU A 28 -4.06 14.73 -13.48
N PRO A 29 -2.81 14.93 -13.95
CA PRO A 29 -1.64 14.94 -13.08
C PRO A 29 -1.63 16.09 -12.06
N GLU A 30 -2.24 17.22 -12.41
CA GLU A 30 -2.46 18.37 -11.52
C GLU A 30 -3.38 18.08 -10.33
N ASN A 31 -4.30 17.12 -10.48
CA ASN A 31 -5.27 16.75 -9.45
C ASN A 31 -4.74 15.67 -8.51
N LEU A 32 -3.58 15.07 -8.83
CA LEU A 32 -2.97 14.03 -8.02
C LEU A 32 -2.18 14.64 -6.86
N LYS A 33 -2.66 14.40 -5.64
CA LYS A 33 -1.91 14.70 -4.42
C LYS A 33 -1.35 13.43 -3.82
N GLU A 34 -0.05 13.42 -3.58
CA GLU A 34 0.59 12.36 -2.82
C GLU A 34 0.05 12.38 -1.38
N ARG A 35 -0.28 11.20 -0.87
CA ARG A 35 -0.86 11.04 0.47
C ARG A 35 -0.02 10.07 1.28
N ASP A 36 0.17 10.40 2.55
CA ASP A 36 0.91 9.54 3.46
C ASP A 36 0.14 8.23 3.68
N THR A 37 0.88 7.14 3.77
CA THR A 37 0.34 5.80 4.04
C THR A 37 -0.56 5.76 5.27
N THR A 38 -0.23 6.56 6.30
CA THR A 38 -0.96 6.65 7.56
C THR A 38 -2.34 7.30 7.39
N GLU A 39 -2.45 8.33 6.54
CA GLU A 39 -3.74 8.97 6.22
C GLU A 39 -4.65 8.01 5.46
N VAL A 40 -4.09 7.24 4.52
CA VAL A 40 -4.86 6.27 3.71
C VAL A 40 -5.36 5.11 4.56
N LEU A 41 -4.52 4.57 5.46
CA LEU A 41 -4.93 3.53 6.41
C LEU A 41 -6.10 3.98 7.29
N THR A 42 -6.04 5.24 7.74
CA THR A 42 -7.12 5.85 8.54
C THR A 42 -8.38 6.04 7.71
N ALA A 43 -8.26 6.53 6.46
CA ALA A 43 -9.39 6.71 5.54
C ALA A 43 -10.06 5.38 5.14
N LEU A 44 -9.32 4.27 5.11
CA LEU A 44 -9.84 2.93 4.84
C LEU A 44 -10.53 2.28 6.05
N GLY A 45 -10.63 2.97 7.20
CA GLY A 45 -11.28 2.43 8.40
C GLY A 45 -10.53 1.26 9.04
N LEU A 46 -9.26 1.05 8.67
CA LEU A 46 -8.40 0.04 9.25
C LEU A 46 -7.87 0.56 10.59
N ASP A 47 -8.71 0.46 11.62
CA ASP A 47 -8.30 0.79 12.97
C ASP A 47 -7.19 -0.15 13.45
N LYS A 48 -6.34 0.37 14.34
CA LYS A 48 -4.97 -0.02 14.69
C LYS A 48 -4.79 -1.45 15.23
N LYS A 49 -5.25 -2.51 14.55
CA LYS A 49 -4.75 -3.88 14.77
C LYS A 49 -3.32 -3.93 14.25
N THR A 50 -2.38 -3.64 15.14
CA THR A 50 -0.95 -3.36 14.91
C THR A 50 -0.28 -4.31 13.91
N ILE A 51 -0.67 -5.59 13.86
CA ILE A 51 -0.06 -6.60 13.00
C ILE A 51 -0.56 -6.53 11.55
N ALA A 52 -1.88 -6.40 11.33
CA ALA A 52 -2.42 -6.19 9.98
C ALA A 52 -1.95 -4.84 9.43
N VAL A 53 -1.95 -3.81 10.29
CA VAL A 53 -1.47 -2.47 9.94
C VAL A 53 0.01 -2.46 9.58
N GLN A 54 0.88 -3.23 10.25
CA GLN A 54 2.30 -3.31 9.89
C GLN A 54 2.51 -4.01 8.55
N LYS A 55 1.82 -5.13 8.29
CA LYS A 55 1.93 -5.85 7.02
C LYS A 55 1.37 -5.02 5.86
N LEU A 56 0.23 -4.35 6.06
CA LEU A 56 -0.31 -3.36 5.13
C LEU A 56 0.63 -2.17 4.94
N ARG A 57 1.25 -1.66 6.01
CA ARG A 57 2.23 -0.56 5.94
C ARG A 57 3.45 -0.96 5.12
N ASP A 58 3.97 -2.18 5.25
CA ASP A 58 5.09 -2.65 4.43
C ASP A 58 4.69 -2.79 2.96
N ILE A 59 3.47 -3.25 2.66
CA ILE A 59 2.93 -3.27 1.30
C ILE A 59 2.82 -1.83 0.75
N PHE A 60 2.26 -0.91 1.53
CA PHE A 60 2.11 0.48 1.13
C PHE A 60 3.43 1.25 1.06
N LYS A 61 4.47 0.85 1.80
CA LYS A 61 5.82 1.41 1.69
C LYS A 61 6.36 1.29 0.25
N ASN A 62 6.00 0.20 -0.43
CA ASN A 62 6.36 -0.07 -1.81
C ASN A 62 5.28 0.33 -2.82
N ALA A 63 4.11 0.79 -2.35
CA ALA A 63 3.04 1.29 -3.19
C ALA A 63 3.17 2.81 -3.43
N SER A 64 2.67 3.27 -4.57
CA SER A 64 2.46 4.70 -4.83
C SER A 64 0.98 5.00 -4.64
N ILE A 65 0.65 5.95 -3.74
CA ILE A 65 -0.73 6.28 -3.40
C ILE A 65 -0.99 7.74 -3.73
N LYS A 66 -2.01 7.99 -4.54
CA LYS A 66 -2.40 9.34 -4.93
C LYS A 66 -3.90 9.54 -4.82
N TYR A 67 -4.29 10.72 -4.37
CA TYR A 67 -5.68 11.13 -4.24
C TYR A 67 -6.07 12.05 -5.39
N THR A 68 -7.18 11.74 -6.07
CA THR A 68 -7.68 12.48 -7.25
C THR A 68 -8.74 13.53 -6.90
N GLY A 69 -8.95 13.83 -5.61
CA GLY A 69 -10.03 14.73 -5.18
C GLY A 69 -11.36 14.03 -4.90
N LYS A 70 -11.59 12.85 -5.50
CA LYS A 70 -12.80 12.03 -5.29
C LYS A 70 -12.51 10.61 -4.84
N SER A 71 -11.33 10.07 -5.18
CA SER A 71 -10.99 8.67 -4.91
C SER A 71 -9.49 8.52 -4.65
N TYR A 72 -9.14 7.47 -3.91
CA TYR A 72 -7.76 7.05 -3.69
C TYR A 72 -7.37 6.04 -4.78
N VAL A 73 -6.29 6.31 -5.49
CA VAL A 73 -5.69 5.38 -6.43
C VAL A 73 -4.41 4.84 -5.80
N VAL A 74 -4.37 3.52 -5.62
CA VAL A 74 -3.24 2.81 -5.01
C VAL A 74 -2.59 1.94 -6.08
N LEU A 75 -1.34 2.24 -6.41
CA LEU A 75 -0.52 1.41 -7.29
C LEU A 75 0.37 0.51 -6.43
N ILE A 76 0.02 -0.77 -6.34
CA ILE A 76 0.81 -1.77 -5.59
C ILE A 76 1.67 -2.52 -6.59
N GLY A 77 2.99 -2.28 -6.55
CA GLY A 77 3.94 -3.11 -7.25
C GLY A 77 4.06 -4.45 -6.51
N VAL A 78 3.49 -5.51 -7.07
CA VAL A 78 3.78 -6.87 -6.61
C VAL A 78 5.05 -7.31 -7.32
N GLU A 79 6.18 -7.25 -6.63
CA GLU A 79 7.39 -7.92 -7.11
C GLU A 79 7.09 -9.43 -7.09
N ASN A 80 6.97 -10.03 -8.28
CA ASN A 80 6.85 -11.47 -8.40
C ASN A 80 8.20 -12.08 -7.99
N GLN A 81 8.30 -12.50 -6.73
CA GLN A 81 9.53 -13.02 -6.16
C GLN A 81 9.70 -14.48 -6.60
N SER A 82 10.46 -14.69 -7.67
CA SER A 82 10.70 -16.01 -8.27
C SER A 82 11.56 -16.95 -7.40
N ASP A 83 12.13 -16.47 -6.30
CA ASP A 83 13.06 -17.20 -5.44
C ASP A 83 12.52 -17.34 -4.01
N ILE A 84 12.70 -18.51 -3.39
CA ILE A 84 12.12 -18.82 -2.07
C ILE A 84 12.84 -17.98 -1.02
N HIS A 85 12.17 -16.95 -0.52
CA HIS A 85 12.70 -16.11 0.54
C HIS A 85 12.49 -16.79 1.90
N TYR A 86 13.47 -17.61 2.31
CA TYR A 86 13.43 -18.41 3.55
C TYR A 86 13.25 -17.61 4.85
N SER A 87 13.43 -16.29 4.83
CA SER A 87 13.17 -15.44 5.99
C SER A 87 11.70 -15.00 6.11
N ILE A 88 10.86 -15.20 5.09
CA ILE A 88 9.41 -14.92 5.15
C ILE A 88 8.70 -15.80 6.19
N PRO A 89 8.93 -17.13 6.25
CA PRO A 89 8.39 -17.98 7.32
C PRO A 89 8.77 -17.51 8.72
N VAL A 90 10.03 -17.11 8.93
CA VAL A 90 10.54 -16.64 10.23
C VAL A 90 9.88 -15.31 10.62
N LYS A 91 9.77 -14.37 9.68
CA LYS A 91 9.04 -13.10 9.90
C LYS A 91 7.57 -13.35 10.25
N ASN A 92 6.88 -14.20 9.49
CA ASN A 92 5.48 -14.53 9.74
C ASN A 92 5.27 -15.14 11.13
N MET A 93 6.12 -16.10 11.52
CA MET A 93 6.04 -16.71 12.86
C MET A 93 6.23 -15.67 13.97
N PHE A 94 7.15 -14.72 13.79
CA PHE A 94 7.33 -13.62 14.75
C PHE A 94 6.08 -12.75 14.89
N TYR A 95 5.41 -12.44 13.76
CA TYR A 95 4.15 -11.70 13.78
C TYR A 95 3.02 -12.47 14.47
N ASP A 96 2.93 -13.78 14.23
CA ASP A 96 1.93 -14.64 14.88
C ASP A 96 2.17 -14.67 16.39
N VAL A 97 3.42 -14.81 16.84
CA VAL A 97 3.78 -14.78 18.27
C VAL A 97 3.42 -13.42 18.91
N MET A 98 3.67 -12.31 18.24
CA MET A 98 3.27 -10.98 18.74
C MET A 98 1.75 -10.81 18.79
N ALA A 99 1.01 -11.39 17.84
CA ALA A 99 -0.45 -11.42 17.85
C ALA A 99 -1.00 -12.18 19.05
N TYR A 100 -0.47 -13.39 19.30
CA TYR A 100 -0.83 -14.18 20.46
C TYR A 100 -0.50 -13.46 21.77
N GLY A 101 0.67 -12.82 21.86
CA GLY A 101 1.05 -12.04 23.04
C GLY A 101 0.07 -10.91 23.37
N ASN A 102 -0.50 -10.26 22.35
CA ASN A 102 -1.53 -9.23 22.54
C ASN A 102 -2.88 -9.83 22.94
N GLN A 103 -3.29 -10.96 22.34
CA GLN A 103 -4.53 -11.66 22.72
C GLN A 103 -4.52 -12.13 24.19
N VAL A 104 -3.38 -12.64 24.66
CA VAL A 104 -3.23 -13.06 26.06
C VAL A 104 -3.33 -11.85 27.00
N LYS A 105 -2.83 -10.68 26.60
CA LYS A 105 -2.94 -9.43 27.39
C LYS A 105 -4.35 -8.83 27.40
N GLU A 106 -5.16 -9.05 26.37
CA GLU A 106 -6.56 -8.59 26.33
C GLU A 106 -7.51 -9.51 27.11
N THR A 107 -7.09 -10.76 27.38
CA THR A 107 -7.90 -11.77 28.09
C THR A 107 -7.52 -11.92 29.58
N ALA A 108 -6.43 -11.28 30.01
CA ALA A 108 -5.96 -11.23 31.40
C ALA A 108 -6.35 -9.90 32.06
#